data_AF-A0A3R9D6G7-F1
#
_entry.id   AF-A0A3R9D6G7-F1
#
_cell.length_a   1.000
_cell.length_b   1.000
_cell.length_c   1.000
_cell.angle_alpha   90.00
_cell.angle_beta   90.00
_cell.angle_gamma   90.00
#
_symmetry.space_group_name_H-M   'P 1'
#
loop_
_entity.id
_entity.type
_entity.pdbx_description
1 polymer ?
#
loop_
_entity_poly.entity_id
_entity_poly.type
_entity_poly.pdbx_seq_one_letter_code
_entity_poly.pdbx_strand_id
1 'polypeptide(L)'
;MTRTVSMSTAINEAMKISMRRDENVILIGEDVAGGAQVDHLQDDEAWGGVLGVTKGLVQEFGRNRILDTPISEAGYMGAAMAAAATGLRPIAELMFNDFIGSCLDQVLNQGAKFRYMFGGKAKVPVTVRTMHGAGFSAAAQHSQSLYALFTSIPGIKVVVPSTPYDAKGLLLAAIEDDDPVIFFEDKTLYNMKGEVPEGYYTIPLGKADIKREGSDVTIVAIGKQVHTALAAAEQLAKKGLEVEVIDPRSLSPLDEDTILSSVEKTNRLIVIDEANPRCSIATDIAAIVADKGFDLLDAPIKRITAPHTPVPFSPPLEKLYLPTPEKVIETVSEMIGDQSLLHV
;
A
#
# COMPACT_ATOMS: atom_id res chain seq x y z
N MET A 1 -9.69 -9.77 21.88
CA MET A 1 -10.72 -10.51 21.12
C MET A 1 -10.56 -10.14 19.66
N THR A 2 -10.87 -11.03 18.72
CA THR A 2 -10.80 -10.75 17.27
C THR A 2 -12.20 -10.47 16.75
N ARG A 3 -12.36 -9.51 15.84
CA ARG A 3 -13.66 -9.18 15.23
C ARG A 3 -13.52 -8.90 13.74
N THR A 4 -14.61 -9.13 13.01
CA THR A 4 -14.65 -8.86 11.58
C THR A 4 -15.00 -7.40 11.32
N VAL A 5 -14.07 -6.65 10.73
CA VAL A 5 -14.28 -5.22 10.36
C VAL A 5 -13.75 -4.90 8.99
N SER A 6 -14.21 -3.77 8.44
CA SER A 6 -13.71 -3.25 7.16
C SER A 6 -12.27 -2.75 7.28
N MET A 7 -11.53 -2.72 6.17
CA MET A 7 -10.19 -2.14 6.12
C MET A 7 -10.20 -0.65 6.53
N SER A 8 -11.20 0.12 6.09
CA SER A 8 -11.39 1.52 6.52
C SER A 8 -11.54 1.66 8.04
N THR A 9 -12.30 0.75 8.66
CA THR A 9 -12.47 0.72 10.13
C THR A 9 -11.16 0.35 10.82
N ALA A 10 -10.41 -0.61 10.29
CA ALA A 10 -9.12 -1.03 10.83
C ALA A 10 -8.07 0.11 10.79
N ILE A 11 -8.06 0.89 9.70
CA ILE A 11 -7.20 2.08 9.53
C ILE A 11 -7.61 3.19 10.51
N ASN A 12 -8.91 3.48 10.63
CA ASN A 12 -9.42 4.45 11.61
C ASN A 12 -9.01 4.08 13.04
N GLU A 13 -9.10 2.80 13.39
CA GLU A 13 -8.69 2.30 14.69
C GLU A 13 -7.19 2.42 14.95
N ALA A 14 -6.35 2.14 13.96
CA ALA A 14 -4.90 2.32 14.06
C ALA A 14 -4.56 3.78 14.40
N MET A 15 -5.22 4.75 13.74
CA MET A 15 -5.05 6.17 14.05
C MET A 15 -5.53 6.50 15.47
N LYS A 16 -6.73 6.04 15.87
CA LYS A 16 -7.25 6.26 17.24
C LYS A 16 -6.31 5.70 18.31
N ILE A 17 -5.82 4.48 18.12
CA ILE A 17 -4.89 3.83 19.06
C ILE A 17 -3.60 4.64 19.16
N SER A 18 -3.01 5.05 18.03
CA SER A 18 -1.79 5.85 18.02
C SER A 18 -1.99 7.18 18.73
N MET A 19 -3.08 7.89 18.42
CA MET A 19 -3.37 9.19 18.99
C MET A 19 -3.69 9.16 20.49
N ARG A 20 -4.27 8.06 21.01
CA ARG A 20 -4.46 7.85 22.46
C ARG A 20 -3.13 7.57 23.18
N ARG A 21 -2.18 6.92 22.51
CA ARG A 21 -0.90 6.50 23.09
C ARG A 21 0.14 7.61 23.07
N ASP A 22 0.09 8.51 22.09
CA ASP A 22 1.03 9.60 21.92
C ASP A 22 0.31 10.91 21.60
N GLU A 23 0.48 11.90 22.46
CA GLU A 23 -0.10 13.24 22.33
C GLU A 23 0.49 14.04 21.16
N ASN A 24 1.68 13.68 20.69
CA ASN A 24 2.38 14.34 19.58
C ASN A 24 1.88 13.88 18.21
N VAL A 25 1.08 12.82 18.14
CA VAL A 25 0.47 12.39 16.87
C VAL A 25 -0.59 13.38 16.45
N ILE A 26 -0.53 13.86 15.22
CA ILE A 26 -1.56 14.74 14.63
C ILE A 26 -1.98 14.15 13.28
N LEU A 27 -3.20 14.45 12.85
CA LEU A 27 -3.67 14.21 11.50
C LEU A 27 -3.77 15.54 10.77
N ILE A 28 -3.14 15.65 9.60
CA ILE A 28 -3.13 16.88 8.79
C ILE A 28 -3.39 16.55 7.32
N GLY A 29 -4.29 17.27 6.69
CA GLY A 29 -4.59 17.11 5.26
C GLY A 29 -5.89 17.80 4.85
N GLU A 30 -6.26 17.59 3.59
CA GLU A 30 -7.48 18.15 3.00
C GLU A 30 -8.70 17.31 3.42
N ASP A 31 -9.72 17.98 3.96
CA ASP A 31 -11.00 17.37 4.37
C ASP A 31 -10.90 16.17 5.35
N VAL A 32 -9.79 16.05 6.08
CA VAL A 32 -9.58 14.96 7.07
C VAL A 32 -10.62 14.96 8.19
N ALA A 33 -11.26 16.09 8.47
CA ALA A 33 -12.53 16.18 9.18
C ALA A 33 -13.59 16.89 8.32
N GLY A 34 -13.20 18.02 7.71
CA GLY A 34 -14.04 18.93 6.98
C GLY A 34 -14.82 19.89 7.89
N GLY A 35 -15.18 21.05 7.36
CA GLY A 35 -16.09 21.99 8.01
C GLY A 35 -15.52 22.82 9.15
N ALA A 36 -14.19 22.89 9.33
CA ALA A 36 -13.56 23.61 10.45
C ALA A 36 -13.96 25.09 10.59
N GLN A 37 -14.29 25.75 9.47
CA GLN A 37 -14.72 27.16 9.44
C GLN A 37 -16.25 27.33 9.27
N VAL A 38 -17.01 26.25 9.43
CA VAL A 38 -18.47 26.27 9.34
C VAL A 38 -19.05 26.37 10.75
N ASP A 39 -19.80 27.43 11.03
CA ASP A 39 -20.24 27.80 12.39
C ASP A 39 -20.91 26.68 13.18
N HIS A 40 -21.63 25.77 12.52
CA HIS A 40 -22.34 24.66 13.17
C HIS A 40 -21.55 23.34 13.19
N LEU A 41 -20.31 23.32 12.69
CA LEU A 41 -19.41 22.15 12.64
C LEU A 41 -18.08 22.40 13.37
N GLN A 42 -18.03 23.39 14.26
CA GLN A 42 -16.79 23.73 14.97
C GLN A 42 -16.26 22.54 15.80
N ASP A 43 -17.14 21.84 16.52
CA ASP A 43 -16.85 20.65 17.32
C ASP A 43 -17.27 19.32 16.63
N ASP A 44 -17.76 19.39 15.39
CA ASP A 44 -18.22 18.23 14.61
C ASP A 44 -17.41 18.11 13.30
N GLU A 45 -17.68 17.09 12.50
CA GLU A 45 -17.03 16.89 11.20
C GLU A 45 -18.06 16.88 10.07
N ALA A 46 -17.62 17.26 8.86
CA ALA A 46 -18.50 17.16 7.70
C ALA A 46 -18.56 15.71 7.18
N TRP A 47 -17.39 15.11 6.95
CA TRP A 47 -17.29 13.82 6.24
C TRP A 47 -16.31 12.84 6.90
N GLY A 48 -15.27 13.33 7.59
CA GLY A 48 -14.23 12.48 8.16
C GLY A 48 -13.35 11.86 7.09
N GLY A 49 -12.77 12.69 6.21
CA GLY A 49 -12.02 12.28 5.03
C GLY A 49 -12.93 12.01 3.84
N VAL A 50 -12.46 12.18 2.61
CA VAL A 50 -13.29 12.10 1.39
C VAL A 50 -14.00 10.75 1.19
N LEU A 51 -13.48 9.68 1.79
CA LEU A 51 -14.10 8.33 1.84
C LEU A 51 -14.47 7.88 3.26
N GLY A 52 -14.53 8.78 4.24
CA GLY A 52 -15.01 8.51 5.60
C GLY A 52 -14.04 7.73 6.49
N VAL A 53 -12.76 7.60 6.12
CA VAL A 53 -11.76 6.79 6.84
C VAL A 53 -11.35 7.45 8.16
N THR A 54 -11.38 8.77 8.26
CA THR A 54 -10.97 9.54 9.45
C THR A 54 -12.16 9.97 10.31
N LYS A 55 -13.35 9.43 10.03
CA LYS A 55 -14.59 9.71 10.76
C LYS A 55 -14.46 9.49 12.27
N GLY A 56 -14.98 10.42 13.04
CA GLY A 56 -15.01 10.39 14.51
C GLY A 56 -13.72 10.84 15.17
N LEU A 57 -12.65 11.14 14.42
CA LEU A 57 -11.36 11.50 15.01
C LEU A 57 -11.39 12.91 15.63
N VAL A 58 -12.05 13.88 14.98
CA VAL A 58 -12.07 15.27 15.48
C VAL A 58 -12.93 15.41 16.73
N GLN A 59 -14.02 14.65 16.83
CA GLN A 59 -14.86 14.62 18.03
C GLN A 59 -14.12 13.99 19.21
N GLU A 60 -13.18 13.09 18.96
CA GLU A 60 -12.39 12.42 20.00
C GLU A 60 -11.15 13.23 20.41
N PHE A 61 -10.39 13.78 19.45
CA PHE A 61 -9.08 14.39 19.69
C PHE A 61 -9.03 15.92 19.53
N GLY A 62 -10.11 16.52 19.05
CA GLY A 62 -10.25 17.95 18.86
C GLY A 62 -9.50 18.53 17.66
N ARG A 63 -9.90 19.75 17.28
CA ARG A 63 -9.35 20.52 16.15
C ARG A 63 -7.87 20.92 16.29
N ASN A 64 -7.27 20.74 17.47
CA ASN A 64 -5.82 20.97 17.67
C ASN A 64 -4.97 19.78 17.20
N ARG A 65 -5.57 18.60 17.01
CA ARG A 65 -4.87 17.40 16.55
C ARG A 65 -5.38 16.85 15.23
N ILE A 66 -6.59 17.24 14.82
CA ILE A 66 -7.18 16.93 13.52
C ILE A 66 -7.29 18.23 12.73
N LEU A 67 -6.36 18.42 11.78
CA LEU A 67 -6.09 19.68 11.11
C LEU A 67 -6.52 19.61 9.63
N ASP A 68 -7.65 20.23 9.32
CA ASP A 68 -8.03 20.52 7.93
C ASP A 68 -7.10 21.60 7.35
N THR A 69 -6.65 21.41 6.11
CA THR A 69 -5.72 22.33 5.45
C THR A 69 -6.36 23.02 4.24
N PRO A 70 -5.82 24.17 3.77
CA PRO A 70 -6.09 24.62 2.42
C PRO A 70 -5.71 23.55 1.39
N ILE A 71 -6.30 23.63 0.20
CA ILE A 71 -5.97 22.75 -0.94
C ILE A 71 -4.60 23.16 -1.49
N SER A 72 -3.55 22.62 -0.89
CA SER A 72 -2.16 22.97 -1.18
C SER A 72 -1.24 21.89 -0.62
N GLU A 73 -1.00 20.85 -1.40
CA GLU A 73 -0.26 19.67 -0.94
C GLU A 73 1.18 20.01 -0.58
N ALA A 74 1.86 20.88 -1.34
CA ALA A 74 3.19 21.36 -0.95
C ALA A 74 3.18 22.04 0.43
N GLY A 75 2.15 22.83 0.73
CA GLY A 75 2.03 23.58 1.98
C GLY A 75 1.94 22.66 3.19
N TYR A 76 0.93 21.79 3.22
CA TYR A 76 0.73 20.92 4.38
C TYR A 76 1.74 19.78 4.46
N MET A 77 2.23 19.27 3.31
CA MET A 77 3.27 18.23 3.32
C MET A 77 4.57 18.80 3.88
N GLY A 78 4.98 20.01 3.48
CA GLY A 78 6.15 20.68 4.04
C GLY A 78 5.99 20.97 5.54
N ALA A 79 4.80 21.43 5.95
CA ALA A 79 4.47 21.62 7.36
C ALA A 79 4.58 20.31 8.16
N ALA A 80 4.08 19.19 7.64
CA ALA A 80 4.19 17.88 8.27
C ALA A 80 5.67 17.44 8.43
N MET A 81 6.48 17.58 7.38
CA MET A 81 7.91 17.23 7.45
C MET A 81 8.67 18.06 8.49
N ALA A 82 8.39 19.37 8.54
CA ALA A 82 9.00 20.27 9.52
C ALA A 82 8.51 19.98 10.95
N ALA A 83 7.20 19.80 11.13
CA ALA A 83 6.59 19.45 12.40
C ALA A 83 7.18 18.16 12.98
N ALA A 84 7.37 17.15 12.12
CA ALA A 84 8.03 15.89 12.47
C ALA A 84 9.46 16.12 12.99
N ALA A 85 10.24 16.93 12.29
CA ALA A 85 11.61 17.28 12.68
C ALA A 85 11.68 18.09 14.00
N THR A 86 10.59 18.73 14.40
CA THR A 86 10.48 19.53 15.63
C THR A 86 9.75 18.85 16.79
N GLY A 87 9.43 17.57 16.67
CA GLY A 87 8.94 16.75 17.79
C GLY A 87 7.48 16.30 17.71
N LEU A 88 6.72 16.71 16.70
CA LEU A 88 5.41 16.11 16.42
C LEU A 88 5.57 14.78 15.65
N ARG A 89 4.50 14.00 15.54
CA ARG A 89 4.44 12.75 14.74
C ARG A 89 3.27 12.79 13.76
N PRO A 90 3.38 13.53 12.64
CA PRO A 90 2.25 13.77 11.77
C PRO A 90 1.86 12.54 10.96
N ILE A 91 0.56 12.32 10.89
CA ILE A 91 -0.11 11.50 9.88
C ILE A 91 -0.58 12.50 8.82
N ALA A 92 0.15 12.59 7.71
CA ALA A 92 -0.19 13.49 6.61
C ALA A 92 -1.04 12.73 5.58
N GLU A 93 -2.27 13.16 5.34
CA GLU A 93 -3.13 12.55 4.32
C GLU A 93 -2.96 13.28 2.98
N LEU A 94 -2.27 12.64 2.03
CA LEU A 94 -2.30 13.02 0.63
C LEU A 94 -3.48 12.31 -0.03
N MET A 95 -4.55 13.06 -0.32
CA MET A 95 -5.85 12.51 -0.72
C MET A 95 -5.73 11.38 -1.75
N PHE A 96 -5.10 11.64 -2.90
CA PHE A 96 -4.76 10.61 -3.89
C PHE A 96 -3.28 10.69 -4.21
N ASN A 97 -2.63 9.53 -4.44
CA ASN A 97 -1.22 9.51 -4.81
C ASN A 97 -0.96 10.27 -6.12
N ASP A 98 -2.00 10.39 -6.97
CA ASP A 98 -2.03 11.15 -8.20
C ASP A 98 -1.63 12.62 -8.00
N PHE A 99 -1.81 13.17 -6.79
CA PHE A 99 -1.50 14.55 -6.46
C PHE A 99 -0.05 14.74 -5.99
N ILE A 100 0.76 13.68 -5.93
CA ILE A 100 2.16 13.78 -5.49
C ILE A 100 2.97 14.83 -6.25
N GLY A 101 2.64 15.08 -7.52
CA GLY A 101 3.34 16.06 -8.34
C GLY A 101 3.38 17.47 -7.74
N SER A 102 2.37 17.87 -6.96
CA SER A 102 2.33 19.20 -6.34
C SER A 102 3.16 19.28 -5.05
N CYS A 103 3.52 18.16 -4.41
CA CYS A 103 4.23 18.14 -3.12
C CYS A 103 5.51 17.29 -3.10
N LEU A 104 5.93 16.71 -4.23
CA LEU A 104 7.03 15.75 -4.28
C LEU A 104 8.34 16.29 -3.70
N ASP A 105 8.67 17.58 -3.87
CA ASP A 105 9.89 18.15 -3.30
C ASP A 105 9.97 18.01 -1.77
N GLN A 106 8.83 18.14 -1.07
CA GLN A 106 8.75 18.02 0.38
C GLN A 106 9.02 16.58 0.84
N VAL A 107 8.59 15.59 0.06
CA VAL A 107 8.86 14.18 0.36
C VAL A 107 10.28 13.79 -0.07
N LEU A 108 10.65 14.12 -1.32
CA LEU A 108 11.88 13.68 -2.00
C LEU A 108 13.14 14.38 -1.47
N ASN A 109 13.14 15.71 -1.40
CA ASN A 109 14.34 16.48 -1.09
C ASN A 109 14.42 16.86 0.38
N GLN A 110 13.28 17.02 1.04
CA GLN A 110 13.22 17.37 2.46
C GLN A 110 13.13 16.11 3.32
N GLY A 111 11.93 15.58 3.52
CA GLY A 111 11.65 14.49 4.47
C GLY A 111 12.59 13.30 4.37
N ALA A 112 12.76 12.75 3.16
CA ALA A 112 13.60 11.58 2.90
C ALA A 112 15.08 11.77 3.30
N LYS A 113 15.59 13.01 3.26
CA LYS A 113 17.02 13.30 3.34
C LYS A 113 17.44 13.96 4.64
N PHE A 114 16.52 14.56 5.40
CA PHE A 114 16.84 15.28 6.64
C PHE A 114 17.69 14.47 7.61
N ARG A 115 17.29 13.23 7.93
CA ARG A 115 18.05 12.38 8.85
C ARG A 115 19.50 12.18 8.39
N TYR A 116 19.71 11.93 7.10
CA TYR A 116 21.03 11.76 6.52
C TYR A 116 21.84 13.08 6.50
N MET A 117 21.26 14.15 5.98
CA MET A 117 21.92 15.46 5.84
C MET A 117 22.29 16.10 7.18
N PHE A 118 21.51 15.85 8.24
CA PHE A 118 21.81 16.32 9.59
C PHE A 118 22.67 15.33 10.40
N GLY A 119 23.25 14.30 9.76
CA GLY A 119 24.16 13.35 10.41
C GLY A 119 23.49 12.57 11.54
N GLY A 120 22.21 12.21 11.37
CA GLY A 120 21.42 11.46 12.34
C GLY A 120 20.87 12.29 13.51
N LYS A 121 21.12 13.61 13.56
CA LYS A 121 20.64 14.48 14.65
C LYS A 121 19.16 14.85 14.54
N ALA A 122 18.59 14.79 13.34
CA ALA A 122 17.17 14.95 13.11
C ALA A 122 16.51 13.58 12.89
N LYS A 123 15.29 13.42 13.40
CA LYS A 123 14.36 12.36 13.03
C LYS A 123 13.23 12.98 12.19
N VAL A 124 12.54 12.17 11.39
CA VAL A 124 11.38 12.64 10.62
C VAL A 124 10.25 11.61 10.77
N PRO A 125 9.65 11.49 11.97
CA PRO A 125 8.56 10.56 12.23
C PRO A 125 7.26 11.06 11.57
N VAL A 126 7.11 10.76 10.28
CA VAL A 126 5.95 11.16 9.49
C VAL A 126 5.41 9.97 8.72
N THR A 127 4.10 9.76 8.83
CA THR A 127 3.39 8.78 8.00
C THR A 127 2.56 9.52 6.98
N VAL A 128 2.94 9.44 5.71
CA VAL A 128 2.12 9.95 4.61
C VAL A 128 1.16 8.85 4.18
N ARG A 129 -0.13 9.00 4.52
CA ARG A 129 -1.18 8.12 4.02
C ARG A 129 -1.68 8.63 2.68
N THR A 130 -1.96 7.73 1.75
CA THR A 130 -2.51 8.10 0.44
C THR A 130 -3.30 6.99 -0.23
N MET A 131 -4.26 7.37 -1.07
CA MET A 131 -5.06 6.42 -1.85
C MET A 131 -4.42 6.10 -3.19
N HIS A 132 -4.59 4.87 -3.66
CA HIS A 132 -4.17 4.46 -5.01
C HIS A 132 -5.15 3.49 -5.68
N GLY A 133 -4.81 3.06 -6.90
CA GLY A 133 -5.35 1.87 -7.56
C GLY A 133 -6.58 2.09 -8.45
N ALA A 134 -6.70 1.30 -9.50
CA ALA A 134 -7.85 1.34 -10.42
C ALA A 134 -9.00 0.43 -9.93
N GLY A 135 -10.14 0.43 -10.63
CA GLY A 135 -11.31 -0.39 -10.34
C GLY A 135 -12.50 0.38 -9.75
N PHE A 136 -12.46 1.70 -9.81
CA PHE A 136 -13.53 2.59 -9.34
C PHE A 136 -14.08 3.49 -10.46
N SER A 137 -13.60 3.31 -11.70
CA SER A 137 -13.90 4.15 -12.86
C SER A 137 -13.66 5.63 -12.58
N ALA A 138 -12.61 5.92 -11.81
CA ALA A 138 -12.20 7.27 -11.42
C ALA A 138 -11.22 7.92 -12.44
N ALA A 139 -11.03 7.28 -13.59
CA ALA A 139 -10.17 7.74 -14.69
C ALA A 139 -8.70 7.95 -14.28
N ALA A 140 -7.95 8.65 -15.14
CA ALA A 140 -6.49 8.67 -15.13
C ALA A 140 -5.83 9.41 -13.94
N GLN A 141 -6.52 10.34 -13.28
CA GLN A 141 -5.94 11.23 -12.26
C GLN A 141 -6.41 10.93 -10.83
N HIS A 142 -7.05 9.78 -10.62
CA HIS A 142 -7.50 9.32 -9.30
C HIS A 142 -7.33 7.79 -9.15
N SER A 143 -6.49 7.16 -9.98
CA SER A 143 -6.45 5.70 -10.12
C SER A 143 -5.03 5.14 -10.29
N GLN A 144 -4.00 5.98 -10.22
CA GLN A 144 -2.64 5.53 -10.44
C GLN A 144 -2.13 4.69 -9.26
N SER A 145 -1.14 3.84 -9.53
CA SER A 145 -0.39 3.09 -8.51
C SER A 145 1.08 3.48 -8.59
N LEU A 146 1.43 4.55 -7.87
CA LEU A 146 2.71 5.25 -7.97
C LEU A 146 3.71 4.86 -6.87
N TYR A 147 3.46 3.80 -6.09
CA TYR A 147 4.35 3.38 -5.02
C TYR A 147 5.78 3.04 -5.48
N ALA A 148 5.98 2.67 -6.74
CA ALA A 148 7.31 2.45 -7.32
C ALA A 148 8.14 3.74 -7.38
N LEU A 149 7.50 4.89 -7.66
CA LEU A 149 8.16 6.20 -7.63
C LEU A 149 8.75 6.47 -6.25
N PHE A 150 7.99 6.22 -5.19
CA PHE A 150 8.45 6.41 -3.82
C PHE A 150 9.49 5.37 -3.40
N THR A 151 9.30 4.10 -3.80
CA THR A 151 10.25 3.03 -3.49
C THR A 151 11.65 3.35 -4.04
N SER A 152 11.73 4.08 -5.16
CA SER A 152 13.00 4.52 -5.75
C SER A 152 13.74 5.63 -4.98
N ILE A 153 13.13 6.20 -3.93
CA ILE A 153 13.70 7.32 -3.16
C ILE A 153 14.38 6.77 -1.89
N PRO A 154 15.70 6.89 -1.75
CA PRO A 154 16.39 6.48 -0.52
C PRO A 154 15.98 7.36 0.66
N GLY A 155 15.80 6.74 1.83
CA GLY A 155 15.43 7.42 3.07
C GLY A 155 13.93 7.45 3.35
N ILE A 156 13.10 6.84 2.49
CA ILE A 156 11.69 6.59 2.79
C ILE A 156 11.37 5.10 2.78
N LYS A 157 10.40 4.74 3.63
CA LYS A 157 9.81 3.40 3.67
C LYS A 157 8.48 3.41 2.93
N VAL A 158 8.12 2.31 2.29
CA VAL A 158 6.90 2.21 1.46
C VAL A 158 6.14 0.95 1.82
N VAL A 159 4.86 1.10 2.11
CA VAL A 159 3.98 0.05 2.64
C VAL A 159 2.68 0.01 1.84
N VAL A 160 2.23 -1.19 1.47
CA VAL A 160 1.01 -1.46 0.69
C VAL A 160 0.24 -2.64 1.31
N PRO A 161 -0.62 -2.43 2.33
CA PRO A 161 -1.44 -3.49 2.92
C PRO A 161 -2.43 -4.11 1.93
N SER A 162 -2.71 -5.41 2.07
CA SER A 162 -3.71 -6.13 1.28
C SER A 162 -4.97 -6.55 2.05
N THR A 163 -4.94 -6.51 3.39
CA THR A 163 -6.06 -6.95 4.25
C THR A 163 -6.32 -5.96 5.39
N PRO A 164 -7.51 -5.99 6.04
CA PRO A 164 -7.78 -5.20 7.24
C PRO A 164 -6.80 -5.46 8.40
N TYR A 165 -6.37 -6.72 8.57
CA TYR A 165 -5.37 -7.08 9.58
C TYR A 165 -4.02 -6.42 9.31
N ASP A 166 -3.57 -6.52 8.06
CA ASP A 166 -2.31 -5.92 7.61
C ASP A 166 -2.37 -4.40 7.72
N ALA A 167 -3.47 -3.78 7.27
CA ALA A 167 -3.64 -2.33 7.28
C ALA A 167 -3.47 -1.74 8.68
N LYS A 168 -4.13 -2.32 9.69
CA LYS A 168 -4.02 -1.82 11.07
C LYS A 168 -2.62 -2.03 11.65
N GLY A 169 -2.07 -3.24 11.53
CA GLY A 169 -0.78 -3.57 12.13
C GLY A 169 0.38 -2.81 11.49
N LEU A 170 0.37 -2.66 10.17
CA LEU A 170 1.38 -1.91 9.42
C LEU A 170 1.24 -0.41 9.62
N LEU A 171 0.02 0.14 9.70
CA LEU A 171 -0.16 1.57 9.94
C LEU A 171 0.28 1.96 11.36
N LEU A 172 0.00 1.12 12.37
CA LEU A 172 0.53 1.32 13.72
C LEU A 172 2.07 1.33 13.71
N ALA A 173 2.69 0.36 13.03
CA ALA A 173 4.15 0.32 12.89
C ALA A 173 4.69 1.54 12.14
N ALA A 174 4.01 2.01 11.09
CA ALA A 174 4.39 3.19 10.33
C ALA A 174 4.36 4.47 11.18
N ILE A 175 3.28 4.69 11.94
CA ILE A 175 3.14 5.86 12.82
C ILE A 175 4.18 5.85 13.96
N GLU A 176 4.61 4.67 14.40
CA GLU A 176 5.65 4.50 15.43
C GLU A 176 7.08 4.57 14.87
N ASP A 177 7.27 4.56 13.55
CA ASP A 177 8.58 4.63 12.92
C ASP A 177 9.18 6.06 12.96
N ASP A 178 10.48 6.19 13.18
CA ASP A 178 11.16 7.48 13.30
C ASP A 178 11.67 8.06 11.95
N ASP A 179 11.44 7.32 10.86
CA ASP A 179 11.73 7.71 9.49
C ASP A 179 10.42 7.94 8.70
N PRO A 180 10.46 8.66 7.56
CA PRO A 180 9.27 8.86 6.74
C PRO A 180 8.74 7.53 6.17
N VAL A 181 7.46 7.28 6.37
CA VAL A 181 6.75 6.11 5.82
C VAL A 181 5.63 6.58 4.89
N ILE A 182 5.60 6.07 3.67
CA ILE A 182 4.49 6.27 2.73
C ILE A 182 3.60 5.03 2.78
N PHE A 183 2.36 5.23 3.21
CA PHE A 183 1.36 4.19 3.44
C PHE A 183 0.27 4.27 2.38
N PHE A 184 0.29 3.31 1.46
CA PHE A 184 -0.60 3.25 0.31
C PHE A 184 -1.85 2.42 0.59
N GLU A 185 -3.01 3.04 0.42
CA GLU A 185 -4.31 2.42 0.65
C GLU A 185 -5.01 2.20 -0.69
N ASP A 186 -5.22 0.93 -1.07
CA ASP A 186 -6.05 0.65 -2.24
C ASP A 186 -7.51 0.99 -1.90
N LYS A 187 -8.05 2.01 -2.57
CA LYS A 187 -9.40 2.50 -2.26
C LYS A 187 -10.51 1.47 -2.50
N THR A 188 -10.27 0.48 -3.36
CA THR A 188 -11.24 -0.58 -3.63
C THR A 188 -11.32 -1.60 -2.49
N LEU A 189 -10.30 -1.66 -1.63
CA LEU A 189 -10.24 -2.56 -0.48
C LEU A 189 -10.88 -1.97 0.79
N TYR A 190 -11.26 -0.69 0.83
CA TYR A 190 -11.78 -0.08 2.06
C TYR A 190 -12.97 -0.82 2.69
N ASN A 191 -13.87 -1.35 1.85
CA ASN A 191 -15.04 -2.09 2.29
C ASN A 191 -14.78 -3.59 2.50
N MET A 192 -13.59 -4.09 2.14
CA MET A 192 -13.20 -5.46 2.42
C MET A 192 -13.22 -5.70 3.92
N LYS A 193 -13.90 -6.78 4.33
CA LYS A 193 -13.97 -7.19 5.73
C LYS A 193 -13.03 -8.35 6.00
N GLY A 194 -12.43 -8.34 7.18
CA GLY A 194 -11.50 -9.37 7.63
C GLY A 194 -11.40 -9.39 9.14
N GLU A 195 -10.84 -10.46 9.68
CA GLU A 195 -10.60 -10.61 11.10
C GLU A 195 -9.46 -9.69 11.57
N VAL A 196 -9.75 -8.87 12.58
CA VAL A 196 -8.80 -7.91 13.15
C VAL A 196 -8.84 -8.00 14.68
N PRO A 197 -7.70 -8.22 15.35
CA PRO A 197 -7.62 -8.15 16.81
C PRO A 197 -7.99 -6.77 17.33
N GLU A 198 -8.77 -6.74 18.40
CA GLU A 198 -8.97 -5.54 19.19
C GLU A 198 -7.68 -5.09 19.89
N GLY A 199 -7.60 -3.80 20.20
CA GLY A 199 -6.43 -3.24 20.86
C GLY A 199 -5.23 -3.06 19.94
N TYR A 200 -4.06 -2.89 20.54
CA TYR A 200 -2.81 -2.55 19.88
C TYR A 200 -2.03 -3.80 19.45
N TYR A 201 -1.56 -3.81 18.20
CA TYR A 201 -0.54 -4.73 17.69
C TYR A 201 0.17 -4.08 16.50
N THR A 202 1.39 -4.52 16.21
CA THR A 202 2.16 -4.04 15.06
C THR A 202 2.57 -5.21 14.19
N ILE A 203 2.73 -4.94 12.89
CA ILE A 203 3.39 -5.85 11.95
C ILE A 203 4.73 -5.19 11.59
N PRO A 204 5.87 -5.90 11.70
CA PRO A 204 7.16 -5.34 11.32
C PRO A 204 7.18 -4.87 9.86
N LEU A 205 7.64 -3.64 9.63
CA LEU A 205 7.90 -3.16 8.27
C LEU A 205 9.06 -3.96 7.66
N GLY A 206 9.02 -4.18 6.35
CA GLY A 206 10.02 -5.00 5.65
C GLY A 206 9.86 -6.50 5.85
N LYS A 207 8.67 -6.98 6.22
CA LYS A 207 8.37 -8.41 6.34
C LYS A 207 7.19 -8.81 5.45
N ALA A 208 7.43 -9.76 4.55
CA ALA A 208 6.41 -10.35 3.71
C ALA A 208 5.54 -11.34 4.49
N ASP A 209 4.40 -11.72 3.93
CA ASP A 209 3.49 -12.74 4.44
C ASP A 209 3.23 -13.81 3.37
N ILE A 210 3.39 -15.07 3.71
CA ILE A 210 3.00 -16.18 2.83
C ILE A 210 1.51 -16.43 3.07
N LYS A 211 0.67 -15.90 2.17
CA LYS A 211 -0.79 -15.98 2.26
C LYS A 211 -1.32 -17.38 1.93
N ARG A 212 -0.56 -18.14 1.15
CA ARG A 212 -0.85 -19.53 0.77
C ARG A 212 0.47 -20.24 0.50
N GLU A 213 0.70 -21.37 1.15
CA GLU A 213 1.84 -22.24 0.85
C GLU A 213 1.62 -22.98 -0.49
N GLY A 214 2.70 -23.21 -1.22
CA GLY A 214 2.69 -24.02 -2.45
C GLY A 214 4.08 -24.52 -2.82
N SER A 215 4.16 -25.30 -3.91
CA SER A 215 5.41 -25.94 -4.35
C SER A 215 5.68 -25.83 -5.85
N ASP A 216 4.71 -25.42 -6.66
CA ASP A 216 4.86 -25.46 -8.13
C ASP A 216 5.24 -24.11 -8.73
N VAL A 217 4.68 -23.01 -8.19
CA VAL A 217 4.91 -21.64 -8.66
C VAL A 217 4.85 -20.67 -7.48
N THR A 218 5.82 -19.76 -7.39
CA THR A 218 5.75 -18.59 -6.51
C THR A 218 5.05 -17.44 -7.22
N ILE A 219 4.04 -16.86 -6.58
CA ILE A 219 3.41 -15.60 -6.99
C ILE A 219 3.65 -14.54 -5.92
N VAL A 220 4.38 -13.49 -6.26
CA VAL A 220 4.46 -12.28 -5.43
C VAL A 220 3.41 -11.29 -5.94
N ALA A 221 2.47 -10.91 -5.09
CA ALA A 221 1.34 -10.07 -5.49
C ALA A 221 1.22 -8.84 -4.59
N ILE A 222 1.06 -7.66 -5.21
CA ILE A 222 1.15 -6.38 -4.50
C ILE A 222 -0.24 -5.82 -4.21
N GLY A 223 -0.48 -5.43 -2.96
CA GLY A 223 -1.74 -4.79 -2.54
C GLY A 223 -2.95 -5.64 -2.89
N LYS A 224 -3.95 -5.08 -3.60
CA LYS A 224 -5.16 -5.84 -3.96
C LYS A 224 -4.90 -7.06 -4.84
N GLN A 225 -3.76 -7.13 -5.53
CA GLN A 225 -3.44 -8.25 -6.41
C GLN A 225 -3.19 -9.55 -5.65
N VAL A 226 -2.98 -9.49 -4.32
CA VAL A 226 -2.98 -10.67 -3.45
C VAL A 226 -4.28 -11.47 -3.63
N HIS A 227 -5.42 -10.80 -3.72
CA HIS A 227 -6.73 -11.44 -3.89
C HIS A 227 -6.89 -12.05 -5.29
N THR A 228 -6.35 -11.39 -6.31
CA THR A 228 -6.25 -11.93 -7.68
C THR A 228 -5.43 -13.22 -7.70
N ALA A 229 -4.27 -13.24 -7.02
CA ALA A 229 -3.39 -14.39 -6.90
C ALA A 229 -4.06 -15.55 -6.16
N LEU A 230 -4.70 -15.28 -5.03
CA LEU A 230 -5.41 -16.29 -4.23
C LEU A 230 -6.56 -16.93 -5.02
N ALA A 231 -7.34 -16.13 -5.75
CA ALA A 231 -8.42 -16.64 -6.60
C ALA A 231 -7.91 -17.53 -7.74
N ALA A 232 -6.77 -17.19 -8.34
CA ALA A 232 -6.12 -18.03 -9.35
C ALA A 232 -5.56 -19.32 -8.74
N ALA A 233 -4.91 -19.21 -7.58
CA ALA A 233 -4.35 -20.36 -6.85
C ALA A 233 -5.42 -21.37 -6.45
N GLU A 234 -6.62 -20.92 -6.04
CA GLU A 234 -7.74 -21.82 -5.74
C GLU A 234 -8.21 -22.60 -6.98
N GLN A 235 -8.22 -21.97 -8.15
CA GLN A 235 -8.58 -22.62 -9.40
C GLN A 235 -7.51 -23.60 -9.88
N LEU A 236 -6.23 -23.25 -9.74
CA LEU A 236 -5.09 -24.10 -10.08
C LEU A 236 -4.98 -25.32 -9.16
N ALA A 237 -5.30 -25.17 -7.86
CA ALA A 237 -5.34 -26.29 -6.92
C ALA A 237 -6.35 -27.37 -7.32
N LYS A 238 -7.49 -26.98 -7.91
CA LYS A 238 -8.48 -27.93 -8.47
C LYS A 238 -7.93 -28.74 -9.65
N LYS A 239 -6.84 -28.29 -10.25
CA LYS A 239 -6.09 -28.95 -11.33
C LYS A 239 -4.80 -29.63 -10.83
N GLY A 240 -4.60 -29.69 -9.52
CA GLY A 240 -3.44 -30.34 -8.90
C GLY A 240 -2.18 -29.49 -8.84
N LEU A 241 -2.28 -28.16 -9.01
CA LEU A 241 -1.15 -27.24 -8.88
C LEU A 241 -1.23 -26.41 -7.61
N GLU A 242 -0.18 -26.47 -6.82
CA GLU A 242 -0.01 -25.79 -5.55
C GLU A 242 0.83 -24.53 -5.73
N VAL A 243 0.14 -23.40 -5.79
CA VAL A 243 0.74 -22.07 -5.95
C VAL A 243 1.03 -21.43 -4.59
N GLU A 244 2.26 -21.00 -4.40
CA GLU A 244 2.64 -20.18 -3.27
C GLU A 244 2.30 -18.71 -3.53
N VAL A 245 1.58 -18.06 -2.63
CA VAL A 245 1.21 -16.63 -2.76
C VAL A 245 1.87 -15.83 -1.64
N ILE A 246 2.69 -14.85 -2.05
CA ILE A 246 3.40 -13.94 -1.16
C ILE A 246 2.83 -12.53 -1.31
N ASP A 247 2.46 -11.94 -0.18
CA ASP A 247 2.22 -10.52 -0.04
C ASP A 247 3.49 -9.85 0.51
N PRO A 248 4.18 -8.98 -0.24
CA PRO A 248 5.39 -8.35 0.25
C PRO A 248 5.12 -7.40 1.43
N ARG A 249 3.91 -6.83 1.54
CA ARG A 249 3.46 -5.80 2.51
C ARG A 249 4.25 -4.49 2.49
N SER A 250 5.58 -4.57 2.51
CA SER A 250 6.52 -3.45 2.38
C SER A 250 7.29 -3.57 1.07
N LEU A 251 7.44 -2.45 0.38
CA LEU A 251 8.18 -2.33 -0.87
C LEU A 251 9.55 -1.69 -0.66
N SER A 252 9.69 -0.91 0.42
CA SER A 252 10.96 -0.39 0.90
C SER A 252 10.95 -0.38 2.43
N PRO A 253 11.85 -1.13 3.10
CA PRO A 253 12.66 -2.20 2.52
C PRO A 253 11.77 -3.38 2.05
N LEU A 254 12.22 -4.09 1.02
CA LEU A 254 11.59 -5.31 0.53
C LEU A 254 12.14 -6.53 1.29
N ASP A 255 11.29 -7.50 1.61
CA ASP A 255 11.69 -8.77 2.23
C ASP A 255 12.19 -9.77 1.16
N GLU A 256 13.39 -9.51 0.65
CA GLU A 256 13.98 -10.31 -0.43
C GLU A 256 14.18 -11.78 -0.02
N ASP A 257 14.53 -12.04 1.23
CA ASP A 257 14.83 -13.38 1.75
C ASP A 257 13.61 -14.31 1.61
N THR A 258 12.41 -13.81 1.97
CA THR A 258 11.16 -14.58 1.84
C THR A 258 10.85 -14.89 0.39
N ILE A 259 11.07 -13.94 -0.53
CA ILE A 259 10.84 -14.14 -1.96
C ILE A 259 11.82 -15.16 -2.54
N LEU A 260 13.12 -15.01 -2.27
CA LEU A 260 14.16 -15.91 -2.77
C LEU A 260 13.99 -17.33 -2.24
N SER A 261 13.66 -17.49 -0.95
CA SER A 261 13.40 -18.80 -0.33
C SER A 261 12.20 -19.51 -0.97
N SER A 262 11.17 -18.75 -1.35
CA SER A 262 10.01 -19.28 -2.06
C SER A 262 10.36 -19.71 -3.48
N VAL A 263 11.13 -18.90 -4.20
CA VAL A 263 11.59 -19.23 -5.56
C VAL A 263 12.53 -20.44 -5.54
N GLU A 264 13.37 -20.61 -4.53
CA GLU A 264 14.18 -21.81 -4.35
C GLU A 264 13.32 -23.08 -4.25
N LYS A 265 12.15 -22.97 -3.58
CA LYS A 265 11.19 -24.08 -3.41
C LYS A 265 10.42 -24.41 -4.69
N THR A 266 10.01 -23.40 -5.46
CA THR A 266 9.09 -23.57 -6.60
C THR A 266 9.74 -23.50 -7.98
N ASN A 267 10.97 -22.98 -8.04
CA ASN A 267 11.78 -22.73 -9.22
C ASN A 267 11.14 -21.79 -10.27
N ARG A 268 10.05 -21.11 -9.93
CA ARG A 268 9.23 -20.33 -10.86
C ARG A 268 8.65 -19.10 -10.17
N LEU A 269 8.67 -17.97 -10.87
CA LEU A 269 8.17 -16.70 -10.32
C LEU A 269 7.22 -15.98 -11.28
N ILE A 270 6.07 -15.58 -10.76
CA ILE A 270 5.18 -14.57 -11.34
C ILE A 270 5.07 -13.39 -10.36
N VAL A 271 5.21 -12.17 -10.86
CA VAL A 271 4.93 -10.96 -10.07
C VAL A 271 3.67 -10.28 -10.60
N ILE A 272 2.68 -10.04 -9.74
CA ILE A 272 1.42 -9.36 -10.08
C ILE A 272 1.40 -7.97 -9.44
N ASP A 273 1.30 -6.96 -10.29
CA ASP A 273 1.43 -5.56 -9.92
C ASP A 273 0.47 -4.73 -10.78
N GLU A 274 -0.53 -4.07 -10.19
CA GLU A 274 -1.44 -3.22 -10.99
C GLU A 274 -0.83 -1.91 -11.49
N ALA A 275 0.39 -1.57 -11.07
CA ALA A 275 1.11 -0.42 -11.58
C ALA A 275 1.48 -0.61 -13.06
N ASN A 276 1.97 0.48 -13.65
CA ASN A 276 2.41 0.50 -15.03
C ASN A 276 3.56 -0.52 -15.28
N PRO A 277 3.74 -1.06 -16.49
CA PRO A 277 4.65 -2.18 -16.73
C PRO A 277 6.14 -1.81 -16.69
N ARG A 278 6.46 -0.51 -16.62
CA ARG A 278 7.83 0.03 -16.73
C ARG A 278 8.23 0.68 -15.41
N CYS A 279 9.44 0.36 -14.93
CA CYS A 279 9.96 0.93 -13.69
C CYS A 279 8.99 0.72 -12.50
N SER A 280 8.40 -0.46 -12.43
CA SER A 280 7.47 -0.86 -11.39
C SER A 280 8.12 -1.82 -10.40
N ILE A 281 7.41 -2.15 -9.34
CA ILE A 281 7.89 -3.14 -8.38
C ILE A 281 7.98 -4.51 -9.03
N ALA A 282 7.05 -4.85 -9.92
CA ALA A 282 7.18 -6.07 -10.72
C ALA A 282 8.50 -6.14 -11.51
N THR A 283 9.00 -5.01 -12.05
CA THR A 283 10.33 -5.02 -12.70
C THR A 283 11.46 -5.17 -11.70
N ASP A 284 11.35 -4.53 -10.53
CA ASP A 284 12.39 -4.52 -9.51
C ASP A 284 12.57 -5.91 -8.88
N ILE A 285 11.48 -6.54 -8.45
CA ILE A 285 11.48 -7.91 -7.92
C ILE A 285 12.02 -8.90 -8.97
N ALA A 286 11.59 -8.77 -10.22
CA ALA A 286 12.10 -9.64 -11.29
C ALA A 286 13.61 -9.46 -11.50
N ALA A 287 14.14 -8.24 -11.40
CA ALA A 287 15.57 -7.98 -11.52
C ALA A 287 16.34 -8.55 -10.32
N ILE A 288 15.85 -8.36 -9.09
CA ILE A 288 16.47 -8.91 -7.86
C ILE A 288 16.57 -10.43 -7.94
N VAL A 289 15.46 -11.11 -8.31
CA VAL A 289 15.44 -12.58 -8.40
C VAL A 289 16.28 -13.07 -9.57
N ALA A 290 16.29 -12.37 -10.71
CA ALA A 290 17.17 -12.74 -11.83
C ALA A 290 18.66 -12.56 -11.51
N ASP A 291 19.03 -11.59 -10.67
CA ASP A 291 20.41 -11.34 -10.25
C ASP A 291 20.88 -12.32 -9.17
N LYS A 292 20.06 -12.50 -8.12
CA LYS A 292 20.43 -13.27 -6.92
C LYS A 292 19.97 -14.73 -6.94
N GLY A 293 18.97 -15.04 -7.74
CA GLY A 293 18.32 -16.36 -7.80
C GLY A 293 18.33 -16.98 -9.20
N PHE A 294 19.24 -16.58 -10.09
CA PHE A 294 19.28 -17.07 -11.47
C PHE A 294 19.28 -18.60 -11.57
N ASP A 295 20.14 -19.24 -10.77
CA ASP A 295 20.29 -20.71 -10.75
C ASP A 295 19.08 -21.44 -10.13
N LEU A 296 18.15 -20.72 -9.52
CA LEU A 296 16.92 -21.27 -8.96
C LEU A 296 15.80 -21.40 -10.00
N LEU A 297 15.91 -20.76 -11.17
CA LEU A 297 14.82 -20.58 -12.10
C LEU A 297 14.78 -21.66 -13.20
N ASP A 298 13.68 -22.41 -13.25
CA ASP A 298 13.36 -23.37 -14.31
C ASP A 298 12.66 -22.71 -15.51
N ALA A 299 12.16 -21.49 -15.36
CA ALA A 299 11.44 -20.76 -16.39
C ALA A 299 11.68 -19.24 -16.26
N PRO A 300 11.52 -18.47 -17.35
CA PRO A 300 11.62 -17.01 -17.28
C PRO A 300 10.58 -16.43 -16.31
N ILE A 301 11.02 -15.49 -15.47
CA ILE A 301 10.14 -14.72 -14.59
C ILE A 301 9.06 -14.02 -15.42
N LYS A 302 7.80 -14.16 -15.02
CA LYS A 302 6.68 -13.47 -15.67
C LYS A 302 6.18 -12.32 -14.81
N ARG A 303 5.70 -11.28 -15.47
CA ARG A 303 5.11 -10.10 -14.82
C ARG A 303 3.72 -9.89 -15.40
N ILE A 304 2.73 -9.77 -14.53
CA ILE A 304 1.35 -9.44 -14.89
C ILE A 304 1.08 -8.04 -14.36
N THR A 305 1.00 -7.09 -15.28
CA THR A 305 0.82 -5.68 -14.94
C THR A 305 -0.30 -5.04 -15.73
N ALA A 306 -0.68 -3.83 -15.33
CA ALA A 306 -1.49 -2.97 -16.18
C ALA A 306 -0.78 -2.66 -17.52
N PRO A 307 -1.52 -2.27 -18.58
CA PRO A 307 -0.92 -1.79 -19.82
C PRO A 307 -0.21 -0.45 -19.63
N HIS A 308 0.74 -0.11 -20.53
CA HIS A 308 1.45 1.17 -20.50
C HIS A 308 0.62 2.32 -21.06
N THR A 309 -0.49 2.62 -20.39
CA THR A 309 -1.44 3.69 -20.73
C THR A 309 -2.01 4.32 -19.45
N PRO A 310 -2.62 5.51 -19.53
CA PRO A 310 -3.44 6.04 -18.45
C PRO A 310 -4.62 5.10 -18.11
N VAL A 311 -5.10 5.16 -16.87
CA VAL A 311 -6.26 4.37 -16.43
C VAL A 311 -7.53 4.85 -17.16
N PRO A 312 -8.28 3.96 -17.83
CA PRO A 312 -9.51 4.34 -18.53
C PRO A 312 -10.65 4.73 -17.58
N PHE A 313 -11.50 5.66 -18.01
CA PHE A 313 -12.78 5.94 -17.33
C PHE A 313 -13.86 4.89 -17.63
N SER A 314 -13.91 4.39 -18.87
CA SER A 314 -14.94 3.48 -19.34
C SER A 314 -14.86 2.13 -18.60
N PRO A 315 -15.94 1.66 -17.93
CA PRO A 315 -15.87 0.43 -17.13
C PRO A 315 -15.43 -0.82 -17.90
N PRO A 316 -15.88 -1.06 -19.15
CA PRO A 316 -15.35 -2.17 -19.96
C PRO A 316 -13.84 -2.07 -20.23
N LEU A 317 -13.30 -0.86 -20.41
CA LEU A 317 -11.86 -0.66 -20.65
C LEU A 317 -11.05 -0.78 -19.36
N GLU A 318 -11.55 -0.27 -18.24
CA GLU A 318 -10.89 -0.41 -16.93
C GLU A 318 -10.84 -1.89 -16.49
N LYS A 319 -11.86 -2.68 -16.82
CA LYS A 319 -11.83 -4.13 -16.60
C LYS A 319 -10.71 -4.82 -17.38
N LEU A 320 -10.43 -4.38 -18.62
CA LEU A 320 -9.31 -4.89 -19.43
C LEU A 320 -7.94 -4.35 -18.98
N TYR A 321 -7.94 -3.23 -18.24
CA TYR A 321 -6.73 -2.61 -17.71
C TYR A 321 -6.16 -3.39 -16.51
N LEU A 322 -7.04 -3.94 -15.67
CA LEU A 322 -6.66 -4.61 -14.43
C LEU A 322 -6.18 -6.06 -14.65
N PRO A 323 -5.17 -6.52 -13.88
CA PRO A 323 -4.84 -7.95 -13.80
C PRO A 323 -6.05 -8.79 -13.35
N THR A 324 -6.19 -10.00 -13.89
CA THR A 324 -7.30 -10.92 -13.56
C THR A 324 -6.80 -12.32 -13.25
N PRO A 325 -7.57 -13.14 -12.49
CA PRO A 325 -7.20 -14.52 -12.21
C PRO A 325 -7.01 -15.36 -13.49
N GLU A 326 -7.81 -15.11 -14.52
CA GLU A 326 -7.70 -15.80 -15.81
C GLU A 326 -6.34 -15.54 -16.46
N LYS A 327 -5.84 -14.30 -16.39
CA LYS A 327 -4.51 -13.97 -16.93
C LYS A 327 -3.38 -14.64 -16.14
N VAL A 328 -3.57 -14.84 -14.82
CA VAL A 328 -2.63 -15.60 -13.98
C VAL A 328 -2.59 -17.06 -14.42
N ILE A 329 -3.75 -17.69 -14.58
CA ILE A 329 -3.86 -19.09 -15.02
C ILE A 329 -3.24 -19.29 -16.41
N GLU A 330 -3.50 -18.36 -17.35
CA GLU A 330 -2.87 -18.37 -18.67
C GLU A 330 -1.34 -18.27 -18.57
N THR A 331 -0.84 -17.37 -17.73
CA THR A 331 0.61 -17.18 -17.54
C THR A 331 1.26 -18.42 -16.91
N VAL A 332 0.59 -19.07 -15.94
CA VAL A 332 1.05 -20.34 -15.35
C VAL A 332 1.07 -21.44 -16.41
N SER A 333 -0.01 -21.56 -17.20
CA SER A 333 -0.12 -22.53 -18.31
C SER A 333 1.00 -22.39 -19.33
N GLU A 334 1.28 -21.17 -19.77
CA GLU A 334 2.41 -20.89 -20.66
C GLU A 334 3.76 -21.22 -20.01
N MET A 335 3.92 -20.91 -18.71
CA MET A 335 5.17 -21.10 -17.98
C MET A 335 5.53 -22.57 -17.80
N ILE A 336 4.54 -23.43 -17.51
CA ILE A 336 4.77 -24.86 -17.28
C ILE A 336 4.55 -25.72 -18.54
N GLY A 337 4.02 -25.14 -19.61
CA GLY A 337 3.76 -25.85 -20.87
C GLY A 337 2.54 -26.78 -20.84
N ASP A 338 1.58 -26.55 -19.94
CA ASP A 338 0.37 -27.37 -19.79
C ASP A 338 -0.90 -26.60 -20.17
N GLN A 339 -1.37 -26.84 -21.39
CA GLN A 339 -2.59 -26.21 -21.94
C GLN A 339 -3.88 -26.74 -21.30
N SER A 340 -3.86 -27.89 -20.61
CA SER A 340 -5.05 -28.42 -19.91
C SER A 340 -5.55 -27.48 -18.82
N LEU A 341 -4.68 -26.58 -18.34
CA LEU A 341 -5.02 -25.53 -17.40
C LEU A 341 -5.97 -24.46 -17.95
N LEU A 342 -6.08 -24.30 -19.27
CA LEU A 342 -6.96 -23.30 -19.89
C LEU A 342 -8.39 -23.80 -20.11
N HIS A 343 -8.60 -25.12 -20.09
CA HIS A 343 -9.89 -25.73 -20.35
C HIS A 343 -10.59 -26.08 -19.03
N VAL A 344 -11.82 -25.62 -18.88
CA VAL A 344 -12.81 -26.15 -17.92
C VAL A 344 -13.82 -26.94 -18.72
#